data_AF-A0A918X730-F1
#
_entry.id   AF-A0A918X730-F1
#
_cell.length_a   1.000
_cell.length_b   1.000
_cell.length_c   1.000
_cell.angle_alpha   90.00
_cell.angle_beta   90.00
_cell.angle_gamma   90.00
#
_symmetry.space_group_name_H-M   'P 1'
#
loop_
_entity.id
_entity.type
_entity.pdbx_description
1 polymer ?
#
loop_
_entity_poly.entity_id
_entity_poly.type
_entity_poly.pdbx_seq_one_letter_code
_entity_poly.pdbx_strand_id
1 'polypeptide(L)'
;MRPIRNSLAADQLTPTPLTPEQVTAARRTTAHHAHGRDDLTLLLDALGIPATLTLSLTTNGDLMPTPTPAFTAQQAVAVSLHATGTPLPEITRYTGIGEDDLIPLLAAAQDGTPVLTGGLEDLLAWAQQHNAASVRRKADRIRADIEELTARRQADDAETAAQERVAALQAELRQAEDALRAVKAVTRTTTSPAAASPLPDGVGREEIRAWAKVNGHEVAARGQLPQRIVDAYTAAHHTLTLAKAS
;
A
#
# COMPACT_ATOMS: atom_id res chain seq x y z
N MET A 1 1.84 84.50 -5.65
CA MET A 1 2.82 83.44 -5.96
C MET A 1 2.47 82.18 -5.19
N ARG A 2 2.02 81.13 -5.88
CA ARG A 2 1.95 79.76 -5.34
C ARG A 2 3.24 79.02 -5.70
N PRO A 3 3.72 78.16 -4.81
CA PRO A 3 4.24 76.87 -5.24
C PRO A 3 3.35 75.75 -4.70
N ILE A 4 2.92 74.91 -5.63
CA ILE A 4 2.33 73.59 -5.44
C ILE A 4 3.51 72.63 -5.37
N ARG A 5 3.59 71.79 -4.33
CA ARG A 5 4.18 70.42 -4.34
C ARG A 5 4.40 69.90 -2.92
N ASN A 6 3.71 68.80 -2.60
CA ASN A 6 4.30 67.52 -2.14
C ASN A 6 3.19 66.69 -1.49
N SER A 7 2.59 65.73 -2.21
CA SER A 7 3.09 64.38 -2.49
C SER A 7 3.02 63.47 -1.27
N LEU A 8 2.00 62.61 -1.27
CA LEU A 8 1.98 61.25 -0.72
C LEU A 8 2.75 61.06 0.61
N ALA A 9 2.03 61.19 1.72
CA ALA A 9 2.39 60.51 2.95
C ALA A 9 2.20 59.00 2.71
N ALA A 10 3.19 58.38 2.07
CA ALA A 10 3.38 56.96 2.13
C ALA A 10 3.75 56.64 3.57
N ASP A 11 2.86 55.87 4.19
CA ASP A 11 2.93 55.29 5.51
C ASP A 11 4.29 54.59 5.71
N GLN A 12 5.26 55.31 6.26
CA GLN A 12 6.56 54.75 6.64
C GLN A 12 6.36 54.01 7.97
N LEU A 13 5.84 52.78 7.90
CA LEU A 13 6.00 51.81 8.98
C LEU A 13 7.50 51.62 9.19
N THR A 14 8.04 52.27 10.21
CA THR A 14 9.39 51.99 10.70
C THR A 14 9.40 50.55 11.22
N PRO A 15 10.15 49.62 10.62
CA PRO A 15 10.25 48.27 11.16
C PRO A 15 10.94 48.38 12.51
N THR A 16 10.21 48.08 13.58
CA THR A 16 10.78 48.04 14.92
C THR A 16 11.93 47.03 14.92
N PRO A 17 13.12 47.38 15.43
CA PRO A 17 14.24 46.44 15.46
C PRO A 17 13.85 45.24 16.33
N LEU A 18 13.93 44.05 15.75
CA LEU A 18 13.64 42.80 16.44
C LEU A 18 14.60 42.62 17.62
N THR A 19 14.05 42.30 18.77
CA THR A 19 14.85 42.01 19.96
C THR A 19 15.64 40.71 19.76
N PRO A 20 16.80 40.54 20.42
CA PRO A 20 17.59 39.30 20.32
C PRO A 20 16.80 38.03 20.68
N GLU A 21 15.82 38.16 21.58
CA GLU A 21 14.92 37.10 21.99
C GLU A 21 13.92 36.73 20.88
N GLN A 22 13.34 37.71 20.19
CA GLN A 22 12.47 37.49 19.02
C GLN A 22 13.24 36.85 17.86
N VAL A 23 14.49 37.26 17.65
CA VAL A 23 15.38 36.63 16.65
C VAL A 23 15.66 35.18 17.04
N THR A 24 15.90 34.91 18.31
CA THR A 24 16.15 33.54 18.82
C THR A 24 14.90 32.66 18.70
N ALA A 25 13.72 33.20 19.01
CA ALA A 25 12.45 32.50 18.86
C ALA A 25 12.14 32.21 17.39
N ALA A 26 12.31 33.20 16.50
CA ALA A 26 12.15 33.02 15.06
C ALA A 26 13.11 31.94 14.52
N ARG A 27 14.39 31.98 14.92
CA ARG A 27 15.40 30.97 14.56
C ARG A 27 14.99 29.56 15.00
N ARG A 28 14.47 29.40 16.23
CA ARG A 28 14.00 28.10 16.72
C ARG A 28 12.81 27.58 15.92
N THR A 29 11.86 28.44 15.60
CA THR A 29 10.69 28.07 14.78
C THR A 29 11.10 27.68 13.37
N THR A 30 12.02 28.43 12.73
CA THR A 30 12.54 28.09 11.40
C THR A 30 13.33 26.79 11.42
N ALA A 31 14.16 26.55 12.44
CA ALA A 31 14.89 25.28 12.60
C ALA A 31 13.94 24.08 12.81
N HIS A 32 12.82 24.27 13.51
CA HIS A 32 11.81 23.23 13.69
C HIS A 32 11.01 22.89 12.41
N HIS A 33 11.04 23.78 11.41
CA HIS A 33 10.34 23.58 10.15
C HIS A 33 11.24 23.19 8.97
N ALA A 34 12.56 23.10 9.18
CA ALA A 34 13.49 22.56 8.19
C ALA A 34 13.16 21.08 7.91
N HIS A 35 12.76 20.76 6.67
CA HIS A 35 12.19 19.45 6.31
C HIS A 35 13.19 18.51 5.62
N GLY A 36 14.49 18.75 5.78
CA GLY A 36 15.51 17.91 5.18
C GLY A 36 16.93 18.28 5.59
N ARG A 37 17.87 17.39 5.26
CA ARG A 37 19.30 17.54 5.53
C ARG A 37 19.88 18.81 4.87
N ASP A 38 19.43 19.11 3.66
CA ASP A 38 19.93 20.24 2.87
C ASP A 38 19.51 21.60 3.45
N ASP A 39 18.28 21.69 3.97
CA ASP A 39 17.78 22.87 4.70
C ASP A 39 18.57 23.11 5.98
N LEU A 40 18.93 22.04 6.69
CA LEU A 40 19.70 22.13 7.93
C LEU A 40 21.13 22.62 7.66
N THR A 41 21.75 22.19 6.56
CA THR A 41 23.06 22.73 6.13
C THR A 41 22.99 24.20 5.73
N LEU A 42 21.96 24.65 5.02
CA LEU A 42 21.76 26.07 4.70
C LEU A 42 21.56 26.93 5.96
N LEU A 43 20.86 26.40 6.97
CA LEU A 43 20.65 27.07 8.25
C LEU A 43 21.93 27.19 9.07
N LEU A 44 22.78 26.15 9.06
CA LEU A 44 24.07 26.16 9.75
C LEU A 44 25.07 27.10 9.07
N ASP A 45 25.08 27.14 7.75
CA ASP A 45 25.91 28.06 6.95
C ASP A 45 25.49 29.53 7.18
N ALA A 46 24.19 29.82 7.17
CA ALA A 46 23.66 31.14 7.47
C ALA A 46 23.94 31.62 8.91
N LEU A 47 24.16 30.68 9.84
CA LEU A 47 24.56 30.96 11.23
C LEU A 47 26.08 31.01 11.42
N GLY A 48 26.87 30.74 10.37
CA GLY A 48 28.34 30.73 10.42
C GLY A 48 28.93 29.60 11.27
N ILE A 49 28.16 28.55 11.53
CA ILE A 49 28.58 27.41 12.36
C ILE A 49 29.07 26.30 11.42
N PRO A 50 30.35 25.89 11.48
CA PRO A 50 30.84 24.82 10.61
C PRO A 50 30.13 23.49 10.94
N ALA A 51 29.68 22.79 9.91
CA ALA A 51 28.85 21.58 9.97
C ALA A 51 29.48 20.36 10.69
N THR A 52 30.68 20.51 11.24
CA THR A 52 31.41 19.45 11.97
C THR A 52 31.10 19.40 13.46
N LEU A 53 30.33 20.36 14.01
CA LEU A 53 29.88 20.28 15.39
C LEU A 53 28.60 19.45 15.49
N THR A 54 28.78 18.15 15.74
CA THR A 54 27.74 17.26 16.22
C THR A 54 27.27 17.78 17.59
N LEU A 55 26.20 18.56 17.59
CA LEU A 55 25.58 19.11 18.79
C LEU A 55 24.80 18.01 19.51
N SER A 56 25.33 17.59 20.66
CA SER A 56 24.56 16.89 21.69
C SER A 56 23.39 17.76 22.11
N LEU A 57 22.17 17.37 21.73
CA LEU A 57 20.95 17.96 22.30
C LEU A 57 20.78 17.43 23.72
N THR A 58 21.10 18.24 24.73
CA THR A 58 20.50 18.09 26.06
C THR A 58 19.28 19.01 26.15
N THR A 59 18.12 18.37 26.20
CA THR A 59 16.82 19.00 26.35
C THR A 59 16.50 19.18 27.84
N ASN A 60 16.22 20.44 28.19
CA ASN A 60 15.37 20.96 29.27
C ASN A 60 15.88 20.97 30.73
N GLY A 61 15.75 22.17 31.31
CA GLY A 61 14.77 22.38 32.39
C GLY A 61 15.32 22.35 33.81
N ASP A 62 15.69 23.54 34.29
CA ASP A 62 15.60 24.04 35.67
C ASP A 62 15.12 23.03 36.74
N LEU A 63 16.06 22.22 37.26
CA LEU A 63 16.00 21.58 38.57
C LEU A 63 17.43 21.51 39.12
N MET A 64 17.55 21.78 40.42
CA MET A 64 18.75 21.85 41.27
C MET A 64 19.96 20.98 40.84
N PRO A 65 21.20 21.47 41.02
CA PRO A 65 22.39 20.67 40.76
C PRO A 65 22.51 19.57 41.84
N THR A 66 22.03 18.37 41.54
CA THR A 66 22.59 17.17 42.17
C THR A 66 24.02 17.01 41.66
N PRO A 67 24.99 16.59 42.49
CA PRO A 67 26.36 16.41 42.06
C PRO A 67 26.42 15.23 41.07
N THR A 68 26.31 15.52 39.79
CA THR A 68 26.80 14.63 38.74
C THR A 68 28.29 14.40 39.01
N PRO A 69 28.83 13.17 38.98
CA PRO A 69 30.27 13.02 38.93
C PRO A 69 30.73 13.76 37.67
N ALA A 70 31.46 14.84 37.85
CA ALA A 70 31.99 15.62 36.75
C ALA A 70 33.04 14.77 36.05
N PHE A 71 32.61 13.99 35.06
CA PHE A 71 33.53 13.28 34.19
C PHE A 71 34.45 14.30 33.55
N THR A 72 35.75 14.06 33.61
CA THR A 72 36.72 14.86 32.88
C THR A 72 36.47 14.69 31.37
N ALA A 73 36.91 15.65 30.56
CA ALA A 73 36.80 15.54 29.10
C ALA A 73 37.42 14.24 28.55
N GLN A 74 38.49 13.76 29.18
CA GLN A 74 39.16 12.51 28.83
C GLN A 74 38.32 11.27 29.18
N GLN A 75 37.63 11.29 30.33
CA GLN A 75 36.71 10.22 30.75
C GLN A 75 35.49 10.13 29.83
N ALA A 76 34.94 11.27 29.40
CA ALA A 76 33.84 11.30 28.44
C ALA A 76 34.24 10.71 27.07
N VAL A 77 35.45 11.03 26.60
CA VAL A 77 36.00 10.46 25.36
C VAL A 77 36.23 8.95 25.49
N ALA A 78 36.74 8.48 26.64
CA ALA A 78 36.94 7.05 26.89
C ALA A 78 35.62 6.26 26.84
N VAL A 79 34.58 6.77 27.50
CA VAL A 79 33.23 6.15 27.48
C VAL A 79 32.66 6.14 26.07
N SER A 80 32.83 7.22 25.30
CA SER A 80 32.36 7.28 23.91
C SER A 80 33.08 6.30 22.99
N LEU A 81 34.41 6.14 23.13
CA LEU A 81 35.19 5.18 22.33
C LEU A 81 34.78 3.73 22.64
N HIS A 82 34.52 3.42 23.91
CA HIS A 82 34.02 2.10 24.26
C HIS A 82 32.63 1.82 23.70
N ALA A 83 31.73 2.81 23.74
CA ALA A 83 30.39 2.70 23.16
C ALA A 83 30.43 2.43 21.64
N THR A 84 31.48 2.91 20.94
CA THR A 84 31.72 2.61 19.52
C THR A 84 32.38 1.26 19.26
N GLY A 85 32.65 0.46 20.31
CA GLY A 85 33.22 -0.88 20.20
C GLY A 85 34.75 -0.93 20.19
N THR A 86 35.44 0.16 20.55
CA THR A 86 36.90 0.19 20.63
C THR A 86 37.38 -0.69 21.82
N PRO A 87 38.41 -1.55 21.64
CA PRO A 87 38.92 -2.39 22.71
C PRO A 87 39.64 -1.56 23.79
N LEU A 88 39.51 -1.96 25.06
CA LEU A 88 40.10 -1.28 26.22
C LEU A 88 41.58 -0.88 26.08
N PRO A 89 42.50 -1.76 25.62
CA PRO A 89 43.92 -1.38 25.47
C PRO A 89 44.16 -0.25 24.47
N GLU A 90 43.25 -0.05 23.52
CA GLU A 90 43.32 1.03 22.54
C GLU A 90 42.77 2.34 23.14
N ILE A 91 41.70 2.27 23.93
CA ILE A 91 41.17 3.41 24.68
C ILE A 91 42.19 3.94 25.69
N THR A 92 42.91 3.06 26.39
CA THR A 92 44.02 3.40 27.29
C THR A 92 45.10 4.19 26.57
N ARG A 93 45.46 3.81 25.34
CA ARG A 93 46.45 4.52 24.52
C ARG A 93 45.99 5.91 24.09
N TYR A 94 44.71 6.05 23.73
CA TYR A 94 44.16 7.33 23.24
C TYR A 94 43.85 8.33 24.36
N THR A 95 43.41 7.84 25.52
CA THR A 95 42.94 8.70 26.63
C THR A 95 43.96 8.84 27.76
N GLY A 96 44.94 7.93 27.83
CA GLY A 96 45.93 7.88 28.90
C GLY A 96 45.38 7.38 30.24
N ILE A 97 44.12 6.96 30.30
CA ILE A 97 43.48 6.42 31.50
C ILE A 97 43.83 4.94 31.60
N GLY A 98 44.40 4.53 32.74
CA GLY A 98 44.76 3.12 32.99
C GLY A 98 43.54 2.21 33.00
N GLU A 99 43.73 0.94 32.65
CA GLU A 99 42.63 -0.04 32.58
C GLU A 99 41.91 -0.21 33.94
N ASP A 100 42.65 -0.09 35.04
CA ASP A 100 42.12 -0.14 36.41
C ASP A 100 41.17 1.02 36.75
N ASP A 101 41.35 2.19 36.11
CA ASP A 101 40.48 3.35 36.26
C ASP A 101 39.36 3.35 35.22
N LEU A 102 39.58 2.74 34.05
CA LEU A 102 38.59 2.60 32.98
C LEU A 102 37.45 1.66 33.40
N ILE A 103 37.75 0.48 33.96
CA ILE A 103 36.73 -0.50 34.34
C ILE A 103 35.65 0.09 35.27
N PRO A 104 35.98 0.74 36.41
CA PRO A 104 34.96 1.34 37.28
C PRO A 104 34.27 2.56 36.63
N LEU A 105 34.98 3.31 35.79
CA LEU A 105 34.42 4.45 35.04
C LEU A 105 33.34 4.01 34.04
N LEU A 106 33.59 2.92 33.33
CA LEU A 106 32.69 2.32 32.36
C LEU A 106 31.48 1.67 33.02
N ALA A 107 31.67 1.00 34.15
CA ALA A 107 30.57 0.49 34.97
C ALA A 107 29.68 1.64 35.48
N ALA A 108 30.28 2.72 36.02
CA ALA A 108 29.55 3.89 36.48
C ALA A 108 28.82 4.64 35.35
N ALA A 109 29.35 4.62 34.12
CA ALA A 109 28.70 5.21 32.95
C ALA A 109 27.51 4.37 32.46
N GLN A 110 27.57 3.04 32.59
CA GLN A 110 26.47 2.12 32.28
C GLN A 110 25.32 2.25 33.28
N ASP A 111 25.61 2.52 34.56
CA ASP A 111 24.59 2.71 35.60
C ASP A 111 23.85 4.07 35.49
N GLY A 112 24.40 5.04 34.73
CA GLY A 112 23.88 6.41 34.64
C GLY A 112 23.05 6.74 33.41
N THR A 113 22.99 5.88 32.40
CA THR A 113 22.19 6.12 31.19
C THR A 113 21.56 4.81 30.73
N PRO A 114 20.22 4.71 30.61
CA PRO A 114 19.61 3.56 29.95
C PRO A 114 19.99 3.64 28.47
N VAL A 115 21.07 2.95 28.10
CA VAL A 115 21.27 2.50 26.73
C VAL A 115 20.02 1.69 26.40
N LEU A 116 19.19 2.21 25.49
CA LEU A 116 18.06 1.47 24.93
C LEU A 116 18.61 0.41 23.96
N THR A 117 19.36 -0.56 24.49
CA THR A 117 19.71 -1.81 23.79
C THR A 117 18.50 -2.73 23.66
N GLY A 118 17.42 -2.40 24.37
CA GLY A 118 16.12 -3.06 24.24
C GLY A 118 15.28 -2.44 23.12
N GLY A 119 14.55 -3.28 22.38
CA GLY A 119 13.68 -2.86 21.29
C GLY A 119 12.50 -1.99 21.76
N LEU A 120 11.61 -1.64 20.83
CA LEU A 120 10.40 -0.86 21.15
C LEU A 120 9.59 -1.45 22.31
N GLU A 121 9.51 -2.79 22.39
CA GLU A 121 8.82 -3.49 23.47
C GLU A 121 9.49 -3.29 24.85
N ASP A 122 10.81 -3.27 24.91
CA ASP A 122 11.54 -3.02 26.16
C ASP A 122 11.33 -1.57 26.62
N LEU A 123 11.28 -0.63 25.68
CA LEU A 123 10.94 0.77 25.96
C LEU A 123 9.51 0.94 26.45
N LEU A 124 8.54 0.23 25.85
CA LEU A 124 7.15 0.25 26.30
C LEU A 124 7.01 -0.42 27.69
N ALA A 125 7.73 -1.51 27.94
CA ALA A 125 7.74 -2.20 29.23
C ALA A 125 8.33 -1.33 30.35
N TRP A 126 9.43 -0.62 30.08
CA TRP A 126 10.00 0.38 30.98
C TRP A 126 9.01 1.53 31.23
N ALA A 127 8.41 2.06 30.16
CA ALA A 127 7.46 3.16 30.25
C ALA A 127 6.21 2.81 31.07
N GLN A 128 5.76 1.55 31.03
CA GLN A 128 4.65 1.03 31.82
C GLN A 128 4.95 0.99 33.33
N GLN A 129 6.20 0.69 33.70
CA GLN A 129 6.68 0.61 35.08
C GLN A 129 7.10 1.98 35.65
N HIS A 130 7.12 3.02 34.82
CA HIS A 130 7.51 4.35 35.23
C HIS A 130 6.51 4.95 36.23
N ASN A 131 7.01 5.63 37.27
CA ASN A 131 6.17 6.30 38.27
C ASN A 131 5.29 7.44 37.71
N ALA A 132 5.68 8.04 36.58
CA ALA A 132 5.01 9.19 36.00
C ALA A 132 3.82 8.72 35.15
N ALA A 133 2.61 9.16 35.51
CA ALA A 133 1.39 8.78 34.80
C ALA A 133 1.38 9.22 33.33
N SER A 134 2.07 10.32 33.01
CA SER A 134 2.20 10.81 31.63
C SER A 134 2.99 9.86 30.73
N VAL A 135 4.02 9.21 31.27
CA VAL A 135 4.87 8.25 30.54
C VAL A 135 4.09 6.96 30.27
N ARG A 136 3.38 6.43 31.28
CA ARG A 136 2.52 5.25 31.12
C ARG A 136 1.43 5.47 30.07
N ARG A 137 0.73 6.61 30.12
CA ARG A 137 -0.31 6.96 29.13
C ARG A 137 0.21 7.07 27.71
N LYS A 138 1.46 7.51 27.53
CA LYS A 138 2.09 7.54 26.20
C LYS A 138 2.37 6.14 25.68
N ALA A 139 2.87 5.24 26.54
CA ALA A 139 3.07 3.84 26.17
C ALA A 139 1.76 3.15 25.77
N ASP A 140 0.70 3.36 26.55
CA ASP A 140 -0.63 2.81 26.25
C ASP A 140 -1.17 3.34 24.91
N ARG A 141 -0.98 4.63 24.62
CA ARG A 141 -1.36 5.21 23.33
C ARG A 141 -0.58 4.60 22.17
N ILE A 142 0.74 4.50 22.30
CA ILE A 142 1.59 3.93 21.25
C ILE A 142 1.18 2.49 20.96
N ARG A 143 0.87 1.69 21.99
CA ARG A 143 0.39 0.32 21.82
C ARG A 143 -0.95 0.30 21.06
N ALA A 144 -1.90 1.15 21.45
CA ALA A 144 -3.18 1.27 20.76
C ALA A 144 -3.01 1.68 19.28
N ASP A 145 -2.12 2.63 19.00
CA ASP A 145 -1.85 3.09 17.63
C ASP A 145 -1.22 1.95 16.78
N ILE A 146 -0.33 1.14 17.36
CA ILE A 146 0.26 -0.03 16.68
C ILE A 146 -0.79 -1.10 16.40
N GLU A 147 -1.69 -1.36 17.35
CA GLU A 147 -2.80 -2.29 17.17
C GLU A 147 -3.74 -1.81 16.06
N GLU A 148 -4.06 -0.51 16.01
CA GLU A 148 -4.87 0.09 14.96
C GLU A 148 -4.20 -0.05 13.58
N LEU A 149 -2.90 0.27 13.47
CA LEU A 149 -2.15 0.12 12.22
C LEU A 149 -2.10 -1.34 11.75
N THR A 150 -1.94 -2.27 12.69
CA THR A 150 -1.92 -3.71 12.39
C THR A 150 -3.28 -4.18 11.90
N ALA A 151 -4.37 -3.77 12.56
CA ALA A 151 -5.73 -4.08 12.14
C ALA A 151 -6.04 -3.48 10.76
N ARG A 152 -5.57 -2.25 10.48
CA ARG A 152 -5.75 -1.61 9.18
C ARG A 152 -5.07 -2.41 8.07
N ARG A 153 -3.82 -2.82 8.30
CA ARG A 153 -3.08 -3.65 7.35
C ARG A 153 -3.77 -4.98 7.08
N GLN A 154 -4.26 -5.65 8.13
CA GLN A 154 -5.00 -6.90 7.97
C GLN A 154 -6.30 -6.71 7.17
N ALA A 155 -6.99 -5.58 7.34
CA ALA A 155 -8.18 -5.26 6.56
C ALA A 155 -7.84 -5.05 5.08
N ASP A 156 -6.78 -4.30 4.78
CA ASP A 156 -6.32 -4.07 3.40
C ASP A 156 -5.84 -5.38 2.73
N ASP A 157 -5.15 -6.26 3.46
CA ASP A 157 -4.75 -7.59 3.01
C ASP A 157 -5.99 -8.49 2.73
N ALA A 158 -7.00 -8.44 3.60
CA ALA A 158 -8.24 -9.18 3.43
C ALA A 158 -9.05 -8.69 2.22
N GLU A 159 -9.07 -7.38 1.96
CA GLU A 159 -9.70 -6.80 0.78
C GLU A 159 -9.01 -7.30 -0.50
N THR A 160 -7.67 -7.25 -0.54
CA THR A 160 -6.89 -7.74 -1.68
C THR A 160 -7.18 -9.23 -1.94
N ALA A 161 -7.15 -10.06 -0.89
CA ALA A 161 -7.46 -11.48 -1.01
C ALA A 161 -8.93 -11.74 -1.45
N ALA A 162 -9.87 -10.87 -1.07
CA ALA A 162 -11.25 -10.97 -1.56
C ALA A 162 -11.36 -10.60 -3.04
N GLN A 163 -10.67 -9.54 -3.47
CA GLN A 163 -10.63 -9.12 -4.88
C GLN A 163 -10.00 -10.21 -5.77
N GLU A 164 -8.91 -10.84 -5.32
CA GLU A 164 -8.29 -11.97 -6.02
C GLU A 164 -9.24 -13.16 -6.18
N ARG A 165 -9.99 -13.51 -5.12
CA ARG A 165 -11.02 -14.56 -5.20
C ARG A 165 -12.11 -14.22 -6.20
N VAL A 166 -12.57 -12.97 -6.23
CA VAL A 166 -13.57 -12.52 -7.21
C VAL A 166 -13.01 -12.61 -8.63
N ALA A 167 -11.77 -12.18 -8.85
CA ALA A 167 -11.12 -12.27 -10.16
C ALA A 167 -10.96 -13.73 -10.62
N ALA A 168 -10.58 -14.64 -9.72
CA ALA A 168 -10.50 -16.07 -10.00
C ALA A 168 -11.87 -16.66 -10.40
N LEU A 169 -12.92 -16.36 -9.63
CA LEU A 169 -14.28 -16.81 -9.93
C LEU A 169 -14.80 -16.24 -11.26
N GLN A 170 -14.48 -14.99 -11.58
CA GLN A 170 -14.83 -14.39 -12.87
C GLN A 170 -14.10 -15.07 -14.03
N ALA A 171 -12.83 -15.45 -13.85
CA ALA A 171 -12.07 -16.18 -14.86
C ALA A 171 -12.67 -17.58 -15.09
N GLU A 172 -13.02 -18.29 -14.02
CA GLU A 172 -13.70 -19.59 -14.10
C GLU A 172 -15.07 -19.50 -14.79
N LEU A 173 -15.87 -18.49 -14.43
CA LEU A 173 -17.17 -18.26 -15.09
C LEU A 173 -16.98 -18.04 -16.59
N ARG A 174 -16.00 -17.21 -16.98
CA ARG A 174 -15.70 -16.95 -18.39
C ARG A 174 -15.29 -18.23 -19.13
N GLN A 175 -14.45 -19.06 -18.52
CA GLN A 175 -14.06 -20.35 -19.09
C GLN A 175 -15.27 -21.27 -19.25
N ALA A 176 -16.16 -21.33 -18.26
CA ALA A 176 -17.39 -22.12 -18.33
C ALA A 176 -18.33 -21.61 -19.44
N GLU A 177 -18.47 -20.28 -19.58
CA GLU A 177 -19.25 -19.67 -20.66
C GLU A 177 -18.67 -19.98 -22.03
N ASP A 178 -17.34 -19.90 -22.20
CA ASP A 178 -16.66 -20.21 -23.45
C ASP A 178 -16.80 -21.69 -23.81
N ALA A 179 -16.69 -22.60 -22.83
CA ALA A 179 -16.97 -24.02 -23.01
C ALA A 179 -18.42 -24.27 -23.45
N LEU A 180 -19.38 -23.58 -22.83
CA LEU A 180 -20.79 -23.68 -23.19
C LEU A 180 -21.08 -23.12 -24.59
N ARG A 181 -20.41 -22.02 -24.99
CA ARG A 181 -20.46 -21.51 -26.37
C ARG A 181 -19.88 -22.50 -27.36
N ALA A 182 -18.77 -23.16 -27.04
CA ALA A 182 -18.16 -24.18 -27.88
C ALA A 182 -19.09 -25.38 -28.07
N VAL A 183 -19.69 -25.91 -26.99
CA VAL A 183 -20.67 -26.99 -27.07
C VAL A 183 -21.89 -26.56 -27.89
N LYS A 184 -22.45 -25.37 -27.65
CA LYS A 184 -23.57 -24.85 -28.45
C LYS A 184 -23.21 -24.65 -29.92
N ALA A 185 -21.98 -24.23 -30.22
CA ALA A 185 -21.51 -24.11 -31.60
C ALA A 185 -21.44 -25.48 -32.26
N VAL A 186 -20.84 -26.48 -31.62
CA VAL A 186 -20.79 -27.87 -32.11
C VAL A 186 -22.20 -28.44 -32.29
N THR A 187 -23.10 -28.29 -31.31
CA THR A 187 -24.49 -28.73 -31.43
C THR A 187 -25.21 -27.98 -32.56
N ARG A 188 -24.90 -26.71 -32.80
CA ARG A 188 -25.46 -25.95 -33.94
C ARG A 188 -24.86 -26.35 -35.27
N THR A 189 -23.63 -26.85 -35.35
CA THR A 189 -23.09 -27.44 -36.59
C THR A 189 -23.60 -28.85 -36.82
N THR A 190 -23.88 -29.64 -35.77
CA THR A 190 -24.49 -30.97 -35.91
C THR A 190 -26.01 -30.94 -36.08
N THR A 191 -26.66 -29.87 -35.61
CA THR A 191 -28.10 -29.56 -35.84
C THR A 191 -28.28 -28.51 -36.92
N SER A 192 -27.18 -27.98 -37.50
CA SER A 192 -27.28 -27.32 -38.79
C SER A 192 -27.86 -28.42 -39.66
N PRO A 193 -29.06 -28.25 -40.22
CA PRO A 193 -29.59 -29.27 -41.10
C PRO A 193 -28.48 -29.45 -42.13
N ALA A 194 -27.84 -30.62 -42.11
CA ALA A 194 -26.99 -31.07 -43.20
C ALA A 194 -27.83 -30.73 -44.40
N ALA A 195 -27.37 -29.74 -45.17
CA ALA A 195 -28.12 -29.10 -46.23
C ALA A 195 -28.90 -30.23 -46.86
N ALA A 196 -30.23 -30.22 -46.64
CA ALA A 196 -31.08 -31.27 -47.13
C ALA A 196 -30.60 -31.46 -48.55
N SER A 197 -30.03 -32.62 -48.87
CA SER A 197 -29.64 -32.92 -50.25
C SER A 197 -30.81 -32.39 -51.07
N PRO A 198 -30.60 -31.44 -52.00
CA PRO A 198 -31.70 -30.81 -52.69
C PRO A 198 -32.62 -31.95 -53.09
N LEU A 199 -33.84 -31.95 -52.53
CA LEU A 199 -34.86 -32.91 -52.94
C LEU A 199 -34.75 -32.90 -54.47
N PRO A 200 -34.54 -34.05 -55.13
CA PRO A 200 -34.32 -34.08 -56.56
C PRO A 200 -35.36 -33.16 -57.20
N ASP A 201 -34.87 -32.14 -57.90
CA ASP A 201 -35.67 -31.06 -58.48
C ASP A 201 -36.87 -31.68 -59.21
N GLY A 202 -38.06 -31.62 -58.59
CA GLY A 202 -39.25 -32.18 -59.22
C GLY A 202 -40.39 -32.66 -58.32
N VAL A 203 -40.18 -32.95 -57.04
CA VAL A 203 -41.32 -33.36 -56.17
C VAL A 203 -42.09 -32.11 -55.72
N GLY A 204 -43.02 -31.67 -56.55
CA GLY A 204 -43.90 -30.55 -56.25
C GLY A 204 -44.72 -30.80 -54.98
N ARG A 205 -45.06 -29.75 -54.23
CA ARG A 205 -45.97 -29.84 -53.05
C ARG A 205 -47.30 -30.54 -53.34
N GLU A 206 -47.67 -30.67 -54.61
CA GLU A 206 -48.84 -31.40 -55.09
C GLU A 206 -48.67 -32.91 -54.99
N GLU A 207 -47.46 -33.44 -55.20
CA GLU A 207 -47.15 -34.87 -55.06
C GLU A 207 -47.25 -35.29 -53.58
N ILE A 208 -46.72 -34.47 -52.67
CA ILE A 208 -46.87 -34.69 -51.22
C ILE A 208 -48.35 -34.65 -50.82
N ARG A 209 -49.17 -33.78 -51.44
CA ARG A 209 -50.63 -33.75 -51.20
C ARG A 209 -51.33 -35.01 -51.73
N ALA A 210 -50.95 -35.48 -52.92
CA ALA A 210 -51.51 -36.70 -53.49
C ALA A 210 -51.18 -37.91 -52.62
N TRP A 211 -49.92 -38.05 -52.20
CA TRP A 211 -49.49 -39.08 -51.26
C TRP A 211 -50.24 -38.98 -49.93
N ALA A 212 -50.34 -37.79 -49.35
CA ALA A 212 -51.03 -37.57 -48.09
C ALA A 212 -52.50 -38.00 -48.17
N LYS A 213 -53.20 -37.66 -49.26
CA LYS A 213 -54.60 -38.06 -49.49
C LYS A 213 -54.76 -39.58 -49.64
N VAL A 214 -53.84 -40.26 -50.32
CA VAL A 214 -53.84 -41.73 -50.45
C VAL A 214 -53.59 -42.41 -49.11
N ASN A 215 -52.79 -41.80 -48.24
CA ASN A 215 -52.48 -42.30 -46.89
C ASN A 215 -53.50 -41.84 -45.81
N GLY A 216 -54.60 -41.20 -46.22
CA GLY A 216 -55.67 -40.77 -45.31
C GLY A 216 -55.33 -39.55 -44.46
N HIS A 217 -54.29 -38.80 -44.79
CA HIS A 217 -53.96 -37.54 -44.13
C HIS A 217 -54.80 -36.38 -44.69
N GLU A 218 -55.40 -35.59 -43.80
CA GLU A 218 -56.18 -34.41 -44.19
C GLU A 218 -55.26 -33.22 -44.50
N VAL A 219 -55.32 -32.72 -45.74
CA VAL A 219 -54.48 -31.59 -46.21
C VAL A 219 -55.34 -30.54 -46.90
N ALA A 220 -55.06 -29.27 -46.63
CA ALA A 220 -55.71 -28.15 -47.30
C ALA A 220 -55.45 -28.18 -48.82
N ALA A 221 -56.48 -27.87 -49.60
CA ALA A 221 -56.43 -27.94 -51.06
C ALA A 221 -55.42 -26.95 -51.69
N ARG A 222 -55.09 -25.85 -51.00
CA ARG A 222 -54.08 -24.85 -51.39
C ARG A 222 -53.39 -24.29 -50.14
N GLY A 223 -52.13 -23.87 -50.29
CA GLY A 223 -51.36 -23.21 -49.23
C GLY A 223 -50.17 -24.01 -48.73
N GLN A 224 -49.67 -23.62 -47.55
CA GLN A 224 -48.55 -24.29 -46.89
C GLN A 224 -48.97 -25.67 -46.38
N LEU A 225 -48.10 -26.66 -46.61
CA LEU A 225 -48.32 -28.01 -46.08
C LEU A 225 -47.89 -28.05 -44.61
N PRO A 226 -48.65 -28.71 -43.73
CA PRO A 226 -48.21 -28.93 -42.36
C PRO A 226 -46.87 -29.68 -42.34
N GLN A 227 -45.91 -29.19 -41.55
CA GLN A 227 -44.55 -29.77 -41.48
C GLN A 227 -44.57 -31.28 -41.18
N ARG A 228 -45.50 -31.73 -40.33
CA ARG A 228 -45.70 -33.15 -40.00
C ARG A 228 -45.93 -34.04 -41.22
N ILE A 229 -46.60 -33.54 -42.26
CA ILE A 229 -46.89 -34.30 -43.48
C ILE A 229 -45.67 -34.37 -44.39
N VAL A 230 -44.89 -33.29 -44.45
CA VAL A 230 -43.62 -33.25 -45.20
C VAL A 230 -42.61 -34.20 -44.56
N ASP A 231 -42.54 -34.23 -43.23
CA ASP A 231 -41.64 -35.13 -42.49
C ASP A 231 -42.05 -36.60 -42.67
N ALA A 232 -43.36 -36.91 -42.62
CA ALA A 232 -43.87 -38.26 -42.86
C ALA A 232 -43.63 -38.74 -44.31
N TYR A 233 -43.84 -37.86 -45.29
CA TYR A 233 -43.53 -38.13 -46.69
C TYR A 233 -42.04 -38.42 -46.88
N THR A 234 -41.17 -37.59 -46.29
CA THR A 234 -39.72 -37.76 -46.38
C THR A 234 -39.30 -39.07 -45.73
N ALA A 235 -39.81 -39.41 -44.55
CA ALA A 235 -39.51 -40.67 -43.87
C ALA A 235 -39.88 -41.90 -44.74
N ALA A 236 -41.08 -41.90 -45.34
CA ALA A 236 -41.57 -42.99 -46.18
C ALA A 236 -40.78 -43.17 -47.50
N HIS A 237 -40.25 -42.07 -48.05
CA HIS A 237 -39.50 -42.12 -49.32
C HIS A 237 -37.98 -42.24 -49.11
N HIS A 238 -37.43 -41.84 -47.96
CA HIS A 238 -36.01 -42.07 -47.64
C HIS A 238 -35.71 -43.54 -47.27
N THR A 239 -36.69 -44.28 -46.74
CA THR A 239 -36.51 -45.72 -46.50
C THR A 239 -36.32 -46.49 -47.81
N LEU A 240 -36.84 -45.97 -48.92
CA LEU A 240 -36.71 -46.58 -50.24
C LEU A 240 -35.29 -46.38 -50.84
N THR A 241 -34.60 -45.30 -50.47
CA THR A 241 -33.23 -45.03 -50.95
C THR A 241 -32.16 -45.76 -50.14
N LEU A 242 -32.41 -46.03 -48.86
CA LEU A 242 -31.54 -46.88 -48.02
C LEU A 242 -31.57 -48.36 -48.42
N ALA A 243 -32.71 -48.87 -48.90
CA ALA A 243 -32.84 -50.27 -49.35
C ALA A 243 -32.19 -50.56 -50.72
N LYS A 244 -31.70 -49.53 -51.43
CA LYS A 244 -31.03 -49.66 -52.74
C LYS A 244 -29.50 -49.47 -52.66
N ALA A 245 -28.98 -49.19 -51.46
CA ALA A 245 -27.56 -48.96 -51.19
C ALA A 245 -26.90 -50.08 -50.36
N SER A 246 -27.60 -51.20 -50.17
CA SER A 246 -27.14 -52.44 -49.51
C SER A 246 -27.40 -53.62 -50.42
#